data_AF-C4FRV7-F1
#
_entry.id   AF-C4FRV7-F1
#
_cell.length_a   1.000
_cell.length_b   1.000
_cell.length_c   1.000
_cell.angle_alpha   90.00
_cell.angle_beta   90.00
_cell.angle_gamma   90.00
#
_symmetry.space_group_name_H-M   'P 1'
#
loop_
_entity.id
_entity.type
_entity.pdbx_description
1 polymer ?
#
loop_
_entity_poly.entity_id
_entity_poly.type
_entity_poly.pdbx_seq_one_letter_code
_entity_poly.pdbx_strand_id
1 'polypeptide(L)'
;MLKDLASDLYNVKTQEDAKIWIQRLFNWRVTFKEFLNEMTRDSNDNLRATHERLLKAYNSLVVLINTETMFRYLDETLVLDKECPRTNNPIEGGVNAQLRRLLRYHRGMSVEKRIKAVFWWCYLHSPRPLSAKEILKVMPTDASISTIYSSMNERAQLQGIIPTWGDAISWGDLHNYDKLSFNDWD
;
A
#
# COMPACT_ATOMS: atom_id res chain seq x y z
N MET A 1 3.10 11.73 -21.85
CA MET A 1 2.05 11.09 -21.02
C MET A 1 2.48 11.17 -19.54
N LEU A 2 1.58 11.12 -18.53
CA LEU A 2 1.96 11.23 -17.10
C LEU A 2 3.03 10.20 -16.67
N LYS A 3 3.03 9.02 -17.31
CA LYS A 3 4.05 7.99 -17.13
C LYS A 3 5.47 8.48 -17.43
N ASP A 4 5.63 9.36 -18.40
CA ASP A 4 6.95 9.89 -18.79
C ASP A 4 7.47 10.83 -17.69
N LEU A 5 6.59 11.68 -17.13
CA LEU A 5 6.90 12.49 -15.96
C LEU A 5 7.30 11.62 -14.76
N ALA A 6 6.58 10.52 -14.53
CA ALA A 6 6.91 9.58 -13.47
C ALA A 6 8.29 8.91 -13.70
N SER A 7 8.67 8.66 -14.95
CA SER A 7 9.99 8.08 -15.27
C SER A 7 11.11 9.11 -15.07
N ASP A 8 10.84 10.39 -15.35
CA ASP A 8 11.78 11.47 -15.09
C ASP A 8 12.07 11.71 -13.60
N LEU A 9 11.26 11.16 -12.70
CA LEU A 9 11.54 11.20 -11.26
C LEU A 9 12.88 10.55 -10.90
N TYR A 10 13.41 9.62 -11.72
CA TYR A 10 14.74 9.02 -11.55
C TYR A 10 15.89 9.95 -11.94
N ASN A 11 15.61 11.12 -12.52
CA ASN A 11 16.61 12.10 -12.92
C ASN A 11 16.70 13.34 -12.00
N VAL A 12 15.70 13.59 -11.16
CA VAL A 12 15.71 14.65 -10.12
C VAL A 12 16.77 14.43 -9.03
N LYS A 13 17.88 15.18 -9.05
CA LYS A 13 18.99 15.02 -8.09
C LYS A 13 19.21 16.25 -7.20
N THR A 14 18.61 17.38 -7.56
CA THR A 14 18.80 18.65 -6.86
C THR A 14 17.46 19.34 -6.61
N GLN A 15 17.45 20.31 -5.69
CA GLN A 15 16.26 21.15 -5.44
C GLN A 15 15.80 21.90 -6.70
N GLU A 16 16.72 22.26 -7.59
CA GLU A 16 16.37 22.93 -8.83
C GLU A 16 15.69 21.96 -9.82
N ASP A 17 16.19 20.72 -9.93
CA ASP A 17 15.51 19.68 -10.72
C ASP A 17 14.10 19.42 -10.21
N ALA A 18 13.90 19.46 -8.88
CA ALA A 18 12.59 19.25 -8.27
C ALA A 18 11.61 20.36 -8.67
N LYS A 19 12.03 21.62 -8.65
CA LYS A 19 11.20 22.75 -9.13
C LYS A 19 10.83 22.60 -10.60
N ILE A 20 11.80 22.27 -11.45
CA ILE A 20 11.57 22.03 -12.88
C ILE A 20 10.56 20.89 -13.07
N TRP A 21 10.72 19.80 -12.32
CA TRP A 21 9.81 18.66 -12.38
C TRP A 21 8.38 19.04 -11.95
N ILE A 22 8.23 19.78 -10.85
CA ILE A 22 6.92 20.28 -10.37
C ILE A 22 6.26 21.18 -11.42
N GLN A 23 7.02 22.09 -12.03
CA GLN A 23 6.51 22.95 -13.10
C GLN A 23 6.03 22.12 -14.30
N ARG A 24 6.78 21.08 -14.69
CA ARG A 24 6.37 20.17 -15.77
C ARG A 24 5.10 19.38 -15.42
N LEU A 25 4.92 18.97 -14.16
CA LEU A 25 3.69 18.32 -13.70
C LEU A 25 2.48 19.25 -13.81
N PHE A 26 2.60 20.50 -13.36
CA PHE A 26 1.50 21.47 -13.47
C PHE A 26 1.20 21.85 -14.92
N ASN A 27 2.24 22.05 -15.74
CA ASN A 27 2.07 22.28 -17.17
C ASN A 27 1.36 21.10 -17.85
N TRP A 28 1.70 19.86 -17.49
CA TRP A 28 1.00 18.67 -17.98
C TRP A 28 -0.50 18.71 -17.68
N ARG A 29 -0.90 19.13 -16.47
CA ARG A 29 -2.33 19.28 -16.12
C ARG A 29 -3.03 20.32 -16.98
N VAL A 30 -2.35 21.42 -17.31
CA VAL A 30 -2.89 22.47 -18.19
C VAL A 30 -3.00 21.96 -19.62
N THR A 31 -1.95 21.33 -20.16
CA THR A 31 -1.91 20.81 -21.53
C THR A 31 -3.00 19.77 -21.79
N PHE A 32 -3.24 18.86 -20.85
CA PHE A 32 -4.22 17.79 -21.00
C PHE A 32 -5.57 18.12 -20.32
N LYS A 33 -5.87 19.39 -20.05
CA LYS A 33 -7.08 19.81 -19.32
C LYS A 33 -8.37 19.31 -19.98
N GLU A 34 -8.50 19.47 -21.29
CA GLU A 34 -9.71 19.09 -22.03
C GLU A 34 -9.94 17.58 -21.96
N PHE A 35 -8.90 16.80 -22.28
CA PHE A 35 -8.89 15.34 -22.15
C PHE A 35 -9.26 14.88 -20.74
N LEU A 36 -8.66 15.47 -19.70
CA LEU A 36 -8.92 15.10 -18.31
C LEU A 36 -10.33 15.45 -17.81
N ASN A 37 -11.01 16.38 -18.47
CA ASN A 37 -12.37 16.80 -18.14
C ASN A 37 -13.45 15.94 -18.83
N GLU A 38 -13.07 14.98 -19.67
CA GLU A 38 -14.01 14.04 -20.26
C GLU A 38 -14.78 13.27 -19.19
N MET A 39 -16.09 13.15 -19.38
CA MET A 39 -17.01 12.47 -18.47
C MET A 39 -17.70 11.32 -19.20
N THR A 40 -17.80 10.16 -18.55
CA THR A 40 -18.51 8.97 -19.03
C THR A 40 -19.65 8.64 -18.07
N ARG A 41 -20.80 8.22 -18.60
CA ARG A 41 -21.93 7.72 -17.80
C ARG A 41 -21.68 6.27 -17.40
N ASP A 42 -21.88 5.95 -16.13
CA ASP A 42 -21.81 4.56 -15.65
C ASP A 42 -23.11 3.79 -15.94
N SER A 43 -23.16 2.51 -15.55
CA SER A 43 -24.35 1.66 -15.67
C SER A 43 -25.57 2.15 -14.87
N ASN A 44 -25.36 3.07 -13.94
CA ASN A 44 -26.36 3.63 -13.03
C ASN A 44 -26.70 5.08 -13.43
N ASP A 45 -26.36 5.49 -14.65
CA ASP A 45 -26.56 6.84 -15.22
C ASP A 45 -25.83 7.98 -14.49
N ASN A 46 -24.85 7.67 -13.65
CA ASN A 46 -24.02 8.68 -12.99
C ASN A 46 -22.89 9.14 -13.90
N LEU A 47 -22.68 10.45 -13.98
CA LEU A 47 -21.51 11.02 -14.63
C LEU A 47 -20.25 10.84 -13.79
N ARG A 48 -19.24 10.16 -14.33
CA ARG A 48 -17.92 10.02 -13.74
C ARG A 48 -16.84 10.52 -14.67
N ALA A 49 -15.72 10.97 -14.12
CA ALA A 49 -14.56 11.33 -14.92
C ALA A 49 -14.05 10.10 -15.67
N THR A 50 -13.94 10.18 -16.99
CA THR A 50 -13.44 9.09 -17.84
C THR A 50 -12.05 8.65 -17.39
N HIS A 51 -11.22 9.61 -17.00
CA HIS A 51 -9.82 9.41 -16.62
C HIS A 51 -9.60 9.46 -15.11
N GLU A 52 -10.52 8.91 -14.31
CA GLU A 52 -10.48 8.97 -12.84
C GLU A 52 -9.16 8.46 -12.26
N ARG A 53 -8.62 7.33 -12.75
CA ARG A 53 -7.34 6.77 -12.28
C ARG A 53 -6.18 7.74 -12.48
N LEU A 54 -6.18 8.46 -13.60
CA LEU A 54 -5.15 9.41 -13.97
C LEU A 54 -5.26 10.68 -13.11
N LEU A 55 -6.49 11.17 -12.87
CA LEU A 55 -6.76 12.27 -11.96
C LEU A 55 -6.35 11.95 -10.53
N LYS A 56 -6.65 10.74 -10.03
CA LYS A 56 -6.22 10.27 -8.71
C LYS A 56 -4.70 10.23 -8.59
N ALA A 57 -4.00 9.70 -9.59
CA ALA A 57 -2.54 9.67 -9.62
C ALA A 57 -1.92 11.08 -9.65
N TYR A 58 -2.50 12.00 -10.41
CA TYR A 58 -2.07 13.40 -10.38
C TYR A 58 -2.30 14.05 -9.01
N ASN A 59 -3.50 13.88 -8.46
CA ASN A 59 -3.87 14.49 -7.18
C ASN A 59 -3.03 13.95 -6.03
N SER A 60 -2.67 12.67 -6.02
CA SER A 60 -1.76 12.12 -5.00
C SER A 60 -0.38 12.77 -5.05
N LEU A 61 0.16 13.04 -6.25
CA LEU A 61 1.41 13.78 -6.41
C LEU A 61 1.30 15.21 -5.90
N VAL A 62 0.20 15.90 -6.21
CA VAL A 62 -0.06 17.27 -5.72
C VAL A 62 -0.12 17.31 -4.18
N VAL A 63 -0.76 16.32 -3.55
CA VAL A 63 -0.78 16.21 -2.08
C VAL A 63 0.64 16.05 -1.53
N LEU A 64 1.48 15.21 -2.13
CA LEU A 64 2.87 15.03 -1.70
C LEU A 64 3.72 16.31 -1.89
N ILE A 65 3.45 17.08 -2.93
CA ILE A 65 4.10 18.38 -3.16
C ILE A 65 3.66 19.40 -2.11
N ASN A 66 2.35 19.54 -1.89
CA ASN A 66 1.78 20.51 -0.95
C ASN A 66 2.13 20.20 0.51
N THR A 67 2.38 18.94 0.83
CA THR A 67 2.86 18.50 2.16
C THR A 67 4.38 18.53 2.28
N GLU A 68 5.10 18.99 1.25
CA GLU A 68 6.57 19.08 1.20
C GLU A 68 7.27 17.72 1.45
N THR A 69 6.59 16.61 1.18
CA THR A 69 7.09 15.26 1.42
C THR A 69 7.75 14.64 0.19
N MET A 70 7.33 15.03 -1.01
CA MET A 70 7.73 14.37 -2.25
C MET A 70 9.25 14.37 -2.51
N PHE A 71 9.90 15.51 -2.27
CA PHE A 71 11.33 15.71 -2.53
C PHE A 71 12.15 15.89 -1.26
N ARG A 72 11.63 15.41 -0.13
CA ARG A 72 12.26 15.58 1.19
C ARG A 72 13.68 15.01 1.26
N TYR A 73 13.99 13.98 0.46
CA TYR A 73 15.33 13.39 0.36
C TYR A 73 16.41 14.35 -0.20
N LEU A 74 16.01 15.47 -0.82
CA LEU A 74 16.91 16.49 -1.35
C LEU A 74 17.20 17.61 -0.33
N ASP A 75 16.59 17.56 0.85
CA ASP A 75 16.79 18.57 1.89
C ASP A 75 18.13 18.32 2.61
N GLU A 76 19.15 19.12 2.28
CA GLU A 76 20.49 19.05 2.85
C GLU A 76 20.53 19.43 4.34
N THR A 77 19.47 20.05 4.87
CA THR A 77 19.37 20.40 6.31
C THR A 77 18.98 19.19 7.18
N LEU A 78 18.57 18.07 6.55
CA LEU A 78 18.23 16.85 7.27
C LEU A 78 19.49 16.19 7.84
N VAL A 79 19.64 16.27 9.17
CA VAL A 79 20.63 15.49 9.91
C VAL A 79 20.08 14.09 10.11
N LEU A 80 20.51 13.15 9.28
CA LEU A 80 20.12 11.75 9.36
C LEU A 80 21.32 10.88 9.71
N ASP A 81 21.09 9.83 10.51
CA ASP A 81 22.10 8.81 10.83
C ASP A 81 22.60 8.07 9.56
N LYS A 82 21.81 8.09 8.48
CA LYS A 82 22.09 7.47 7.18
C LYS A 82 21.56 8.34 6.05
N GLU A 83 22.17 8.20 4.87
CA GLU A 83 21.69 8.85 3.64
C GLU A 83 20.20 8.50 3.37
N CYS A 84 19.41 9.52 3.04
CA CYS A 84 18.00 9.33 2.73
C CYS A 84 17.87 8.62 1.37
N PRO A 85 17.32 7.40 1.31
CA PRO A 85 17.22 6.68 0.05
C PRO A 85 16.17 7.35 -0.83
N ARG A 86 16.53 7.59 -2.09
CA ARG A 86 15.65 8.16 -3.12
C ARG A 86 14.57 7.18 -3.60
N THR A 87 14.81 5.89 -3.46
CA THR A 87 13.89 4.84 -3.90
C THR A 87 13.37 4.06 -2.70
N ASN A 88 12.19 3.47 -2.85
CA ASN A 88 11.61 2.62 -1.81
C ASN A 88 12.24 1.21 -1.75
N ASN A 89 13.25 0.91 -2.58
CA ASN A 89 13.91 -0.39 -2.64
C ASN A 89 14.37 -0.93 -1.28
N PRO A 90 14.97 -0.11 -0.38
CA PRO A 90 15.36 -0.60 0.95
C PRO A 90 14.16 -1.08 1.78
N ILE A 91 13.00 -0.42 1.63
CA ILE A 91 11.77 -0.78 2.34
C ILE A 91 11.12 -1.99 1.67
N GLU A 92 10.94 -1.97 0.35
CA GLU A 92 10.20 -3.00 -0.38
C GLU A 92 10.98 -4.31 -0.53
N GLY A 93 12.24 -4.22 -0.97
CA GLY A 93 13.12 -5.37 -1.17
C GLY A 93 13.77 -5.85 0.13
N GLY A 94 14.06 -4.92 1.04
CA GLY A 94 14.65 -5.23 2.34
C GLY A 94 13.60 -5.75 3.31
N VAL A 95 12.72 -4.88 3.82
CA VAL A 95 11.81 -5.19 4.93
C VAL A 95 10.55 -5.92 4.45
N ASN A 96 9.80 -5.33 3.52
CA ASN A 96 8.48 -5.85 3.13
C ASN A 96 8.58 -7.21 2.44
N ALA A 97 9.62 -7.46 1.65
CA ALA A 97 9.85 -8.78 1.05
C ALA A 97 10.02 -9.87 2.11
N GLN A 98 10.73 -9.58 3.20
CA GLN A 98 10.94 -10.51 4.31
C GLN A 98 9.65 -10.74 5.10
N LEU A 99 8.89 -9.68 5.39
CA LEU A 99 7.57 -9.79 6.02
C LEU A 99 6.59 -10.61 5.18
N ARG A 100 6.54 -10.37 3.87
CA ARG A 100 5.72 -11.17 2.94
C ARG A 100 6.15 -12.64 2.94
N ARG A 101 7.46 -12.93 3.04
CA ARG A 101 7.99 -14.30 3.13
C ARG A 101 7.59 -14.97 4.45
N LEU A 102 7.74 -14.28 5.58
CA LEU A 102 7.32 -14.74 6.91
C LEU A 102 5.85 -15.17 6.89
N LEU A 103 4.98 -14.30 6.38
CA LEU A 103 3.54 -14.56 6.30
C LEU A 103 3.19 -15.73 5.38
N ARG A 104 3.94 -15.94 4.29
CA ARG A 104 3.76 -17.09 3.39
C ARG A 104 4.12 -18.41 4.06
N TYR A 105 5.25 -18.48 4.76
CA TYR A 105 5.66 -19.70 5.47
C TYR A 105 4.74 -20.05 6.63
N HIS A 106 4.06 -19.05 7.19
CA HIS A 106 3.15 -19.21 8.32
C HIS A 106 1.68 -19.08 7.94
N ARG A 107 1.32 -19.39 6.68
CA ARG A 107 -0.07 -19.29 6.19
C ARG A 107 -1.08 -20.13 6.98
N GLY A 108 -0.64 -21.21 7.63
CA GLY A 108 -1.49 -22.09 8.45
C GLY A 108 -1.72 -21.56 9.88
N MET A 109 -1.11 -20.45 10.28
CA MET A 109 -1.41 -19.81 11.55
C MET A 109 -2.69 -18.96 11.46
N SER A 110 -3.37 -18.84 12.61
CA SER A 110 -4.45 -17.86 12.74
C SER A 110 -3.94 -16.44 12.44
N VAL A 111 -4.86 -15.56 12.08
CA VAL A 111 -4.55 -14.17 11.73
C VAL A 111 -3.87 -13.45 12.90
N GLU A 112 -4.33 -13.66 14.13
CA GLU A 112 -3.75 -13.07 15.34
C GLU A 112 -2.31 -13.51 15.54
N LYS A 113 -2.04 -14.81 15.36
CA LYS A 113 -0.68 -15.37 15.46
C LYS A 113 0.24 -14.84 14.37
N ARG A 114 -0.25 -14.66 13.14
CA ARG A 114 0.52 -14.05 12.04
C ARG A 114 0.86 -12.58 12.31
N ILE A 115 -0.07 -11.81 12.88
CA ILE A 115 0.21 -10.43 13.30
C ILE A 115 1.26 -10.40 14.40
N LYS A 116 1.10 -11.21 15.44
CA LYS A 116 2.10 -11.32 16.51
C LYS A 116 3.47 -11.70 15.95
N ALA A 117 3.54 -12.62 14.99
CA ALA A 117 4.79 -12.98 14.32
C ALA A 117 5.42 -11.79 13.59
N VAL A 118 4.63 -10.95 12.91
CA VAL A 118 5.11 -9.70 12.29
C VAL A 118 5.63 -8.72 13.34
N PHE A 119 4.90 -8.49 14.44
CA PHE A 119 5.37 -7.63 15.53
C PHE A 119 6.69 -8.11 16.14
N TRP A 120 6.81 -9.41 16.40
CA TRP A 120 8.06 -10.02 16.88
C TRP A 120 9.19 -9.89 15.87
N TRP A 121 8.91 -10.09 14.58
CA TRP A 121 9.90 -9.90 13.52
C TRP A 121 10.40 -8.45 13.50
N CYS A 122 9.51 -7.46 13.53
CA CYS A 122 9.88 -6.04 13.57
C CYS A 122 10.70 -5.69 14.83
N TYR A 123 10.32 -6.25 15.98
CA TYR A 123 11.08 -6.08 17.22
C TYR A 123 12.52 -6.61 17.09
N LEU A 124 12.68 -7.84 16.61
CA LEU A 124 13.98 -8.50 16.48
C LEU A 124 14.90 -7.84 15.44
N HIS A 125 14.32 -7.18 14.43
CA HIS A 125 15.06 -6.50 13.36
C HIS A 125 15.17 -4.97 13.58
N SER A 126 14.74 -4.46 14.74
CA SER A 126 14.92 -3.06 15.10
C SER A 126 16.37 -2.80 15.53
N PRO A 127 17.01 -1.70 15.09
CA PRO A 127 18.37 -1.35 15.51
C PRO A 127 18.46 -1.01 17.01
N ARG A 128 17.34 -0.66 17.64
CA ARG A 128 17.24 -0.33 19.07
C ARG A 128 15.98 -0.98 19.65
N PRO A 129 16.00 -2.30 19.91
CA PRO A 129 14.83 -2.99 20.45
C PRO A 129 14.57 -2.55 21.90
N LEU A 130 13.30 -2.46 22.28
CA LEU A 130 12.89 -2.26 23.67
C LEU A 130 13.43 -3.36 24.57
N SER A 131 13.61 -3.07 25.86
CA SER A 131 13.97 -4.12 26.82
C SER A 131 12.86 -5.18 26.91
N ALA A 132 13.20 -6.39 27.37
CA ALA A 132 12.24 -7.48 27.55
C ALA A 132 11.03 -7.07 28.43
N LYS A 133 11.25 -6.22 29.43
CA LYS A 133 10.19 -5.72 30.32
C LYS A 133 9.25 -4.73 29.62
N GLU A 134 9.78 -3.90 28.73
CA GLU A 134 9.00 -2.87 28.03
C GLU A 134 8.25 -3.46 26.85
N ILE A 135 8.87 -4.37 26.09
CA ILE A 135 8.23 -4.99 24.93
C ILE A 135 6.97 -5.76 25.33
N LEU A 136 7.00 -6.47 26.47
CA LEU A 136 5.84 -7.19 26.98
C LEU A 136 4.64 -6.28 27.31
N LYS A 137 4.86 -4.99 27.60
CA LYS A 137 3.78 -4.03 27.87
C LYS A 137 3.14 -3.49 26.60
N VAL A 138 3.89 -3.41 25.50
CA VAL A 138 3.43 -2.78 24.24
C VAL A 138 3.02 -3.80 23.18
N MET A 139 3.42 -5.07 23.31
CA MET A 139 3.03 -6.10 22.36
C MET A 139 1.51 -6.30 22.35
N PRO A 140 0.91 -6.46 21.16
CA PRO A 140 -0.53 -6.60 21.05
C PRO A 140 -1.00 -7.93 21.66
N THR A 141 -2.02 -7.83 22.52
CA THR A 141 -2.74 -8.98 23.05
C THR A 141 -3.75 -9.50 22.03
N ASP A 142 -4.18 -10.76 22.15
CA ASP A 142 -5.20 -11.31 21.23
C ASP A 142 -6.50 -10.49 21.27
N ALA A 143 -6.88 -10.01 22.46
CA ALA A 143 -8.03 -9.11 22.62
C ALA A 143 -7.83 -7.81 21.83
N SER A 144 -6.66 -7.16 21.95
CA SER A 144 -6.40 -5.92 21.22
C SER A 144 -6.40 -6.12 19.70
N ILE A 145 -5.87 -7.25 19.22
CA ILE A 145 -5.88 -7.60 17.80
C ILE A 145 -7.31 -7.80 17.32
N SER A 146 -8.10 -8.58 18.05
CA SER A 146 -9.51 -8.83 17.73
C SER A 146 -10.31 -7.52 17.68
N THR A 147 -10.14 -6.63 18.67
CA THR A 147 -10.79 -5.30 18.67
C THR A 147 -10.44 -4.48 17.44
N ILE A 148 -9.17 -4.44 17.05
CA ILE A 148 -8.73 -3.71 15.85
C ILE A 148 -9.41 -4.30 14.62
N TYR A 149 -9.44 -5.62 14.47
CA TYR A 149 -10.10 -6.28 13.34
C TYR A 149 -11.58 -5.96 13.24
N SER A 150 -12.33 -6.09 14.34
CA SER A 150 -13.76 -5.77 14.36
C SER A 150 -13.99 -4.32 13.94
N SER A 151 -13.22 -3.37 14.49
CA SER A 151 -13.34 -1.95 14.14
C SER A 151 -13.01 -1.65 12.67
N MET A 152 -12.02 -2.34 12.09
CA MET A 152 -11.66 -2.18 10.68
C MET A 152 -12.74 -2.77 9.78
N ASN A 153 -13.31 -3.93 10.16
CA ASN A 153 -14.37 -4.58 9.40
C ASN A 153 -15.67 -3.75 9.42
N GLU A 154 -16.07 -3.20 10.56
CA GLU A 154 -17.20 -2.29 10.66
C GLU A 154 -17.03 -1.06 9.75
N ARG A 155 -15.84 -0.44 9.76
CA ARG A 155 -15.52 0.67 8.85
C ARG A 155 -15.54 0.24 7.39
N ALA A 156 -15.03 -0.94 7.06
CA ALA A 156 -15.01 -1.46 5.70
C ALA A 156 -16.42 -1.80 5.19
N GLN A 157 -17.29 -2.35 6.03
CA GLN A 157 -18.72 -2.57 5.75
C GLN A 157 -19.44 -1.24 5.50
N LEU A 158 -19.17 -0.21 6.30
CA LEU A 158 -19.71 1.14 6.10
C LEU A 158 -19.23 1.79 4.80
N GLN A 159 -18.05 1.43 4.31
CA GLN A 159 -17.47 1.99 3.08
C GLN A 159 -17.74 1.14 1.83
N GLY A 160 -18.18 -0.12 1.99
CA GLY A 160 -18.45 -1.05 0.89
C GLY A 160 -17.21 -1.52 0.11
N ILE A 161 -16.01 -1.46 0.71
CA ILE A 161 -14.73 -1.51 -0.03
C ILE A 161 -14.09 -2.91 -0.13
N ILE A 162 -14.45 -3.92 0.68
CA ILE A 162 -13.73 -5.21 0.63
C ILE A 162 -14.67 -6.42 0.91
N PRO A 163 -14.63 -7.50 0.10
CA PRO A 163 -15.08 -8.83 0.53
C PRO A 163 -14.28 -9.29 1.76
N THR A 164 -14.92 -9.92 2.73
CA THR A 164 -14.25 -10.43 3.95
C THR A 164 -13.10 -11.37 3.56
N TRP A 165 -11.98 -11.36 4.31
CA TRP A 165 -10.93 -12.36 4.12
C TRP A 165 -11.41 -13.73 4.63
N GLY A 166 -12.00 -14.50 3.72
CA GLY A 166 -12.82 -15.69 3.97
C GLY A 166 -14.00 -15.79 2.99
N ASP A 167 -14.43 -14.66 2.41
CA ASP A 167 -15.44 -14.51 1.36
C ASP A 167 -14.81 -14.40 -0.05
N ALA A 168 -13.49 -14.49 -0.15
CA ALA A 168 -12.82 -14.58 -1.44
C ALA A 168 -13.09 -15.97 -2.02
N ILE A 169 -13.68 -16.01 -3.22
CA ILE A 169 -13.87 -17.21 -4.06
C ILE A 169 -12.71 -18.18 -3.82
N SER A 170 -12.99 -19.33 -3.21
CA SER A 170 -12.01 -20.38 -3.02
C SER A 170 -11.60 -20.88 -4.40
N TRP A 171 -10.32 -21.26 -4.58
CA TRP A 171 -9.87 -21.89 -5.82
C TRP A 171 -10.70 -23.15 -6.18
N GLY A 172 -11.37 -23.76 -5.19
CA GLY A 172 -12.33 -24.86 -5.38
C GLY A 172 -13.70 -24.45 -5.92
N ASP A 173 -14.13 -23.20 -5.76
CA ASP A 173 -15.43 -22.70 -6.23
C ASP A 173 -15.44 -22.45 -7.75
N LEU A 174 -14.26 -22.34 -8.37
CA LEU A 174 -14.06 -22.18 -9.81
C LEU A 174 -14.05 -23.52 -10.57
N HIS A 175 -14.02 -24.64 -9.88
CA HIS A 175 -14.01 -25.97 -10.46
C HIS A 175 -15.20 -26.78 -9.96
N ASN A 176 -16.24 -26.90 -10.81
CA ASN A 176 -17.19 -28.01 -10.72
C ASN A 176 -16.40 -29.32 -10.85
N TYR A 177 -15.96 -29.91 -9.73
CA TYR A 177 -15.83 -31.35 -9.70
C TYR A 177 -17.26 -31.88 -9.72
N ASP A 178 -17.61 -32.48 -10.87
CA ASP A 178 -18.84 -33.23 -11.02
C ASP A 178 -19.01 -34.13 -9.79
N LYS A 179 -20.06 -33.85 -9.03
CA LYS A 179 -20.52 -34.69 -7.92
C LYS A 179 -21.16 -35.94 -8.50
N LEU A 180 -20.41 -36.79 -9.19
CA LEU A 180 -20.89 -38.09 -9.68
C LEU A 180 -19.70 -39.02 -9.95
N SER A 181 -19.23 -39.71 -8.91
CA SER A 181 -19.13 -41.18 -8.83
C SER A 181 -18.09 -41.62 -7.80
N PHE A 182 -18.57 -42.38 -6.82
CA PHE A 182 -17.91 -43.46 -6.09
C PHE A 182 -16.53 -43.92 -6.63
N ASN A 183 -15.55 -44.06 -5.73
CA ASN A 183 -15.14 -45.39 -5.26
C ASN A 183 -14.14 -45.31 -4.10
N ASP A 184 -14.48 -46.05 -3.06
CA ASP A 184 -13.58 -46.58 -2.04
C ASP A 184 -12.36 -47.25 -2.68
N TRP A 185 -11.17 -46.96 -2.17
CA TRP A 185 -10.05 -47.89 -2.10
C TRP A 185 -9.17 -47.49 -0.89
N ASP A 186 -9.14 -48.39 0.10
CA ASP A 186 -8.19 -48.60 1.21
C ASP A 186 -7.26 -47.46 1.68
#